data_AF-A0A7I8C3J0-F1
#
_entry.id   AF-A0A7I8C3J0-F1
#
_cell.length_a   1.000
_cell.length_b   1.000
_cell.length_c   1.000
_cell.angle_alpha   90.00
_cell.angle_beta   90.00
_cell.angle_gamma   90.00
#
_symmetry.space_group_name_H-M   'P 1'
#
loop_
_entity.id
_entity.type
_entity.pdbx_description
1 polymer ?
#
loop_
_entity_poly.entity_id
_entity_poly.type
_entity_poly.pdbx_seq_one_letter_code
_entity_poly.pdbx_strand_id
1 'polypeptide(L)'
;MFNHFIQTFIDAQTAAWRHYSAVAATEKRLFGETPDPAVRVASTDQVIGELRRTYQTLATRIIWKARDEFAAGSVRPVVDRAAIFQLAGFDVERSLALGEVPDFDRLYAVLQAHFGAGEDLR
;
A
#
# COMPACT_ATOMS: atom_id res chain seq x y z
N MET A 1 9.08 -7.20 6.08
CA MET A 1 8.46 -8.14 5.11
C MET A 1 7.41 -7.42 4.24
N PHE A 2 6.44 -6.74 4.83
CA PHE A 2 5.41 -6.01 4.10
C PHE A 2 5.95 -4.77 3.41
N ASN A 3 6.94 -4.09 4.02
CA ASN A 3 7.62 -2.94 3.39
C ASN A 3 8.35 -3.36 2.10
N HIS A 4 8.96 -4.55 2.09
CA HIS A 4 9.58 -5.09 0.89
C HIS A 4 8.54 -5.40 -0.20
N PHE A 5 7.40 -6.02 0.16
CA PHE A 5 6.32 -6.29 -0.79
C PHE A 5 5.82 -5.01 -1.46
N ILE A 6 5.57 -3.94 -0.69
CA ILE A 6 5.07 -2.68 -1.26
C ILE A 6 6.14 -1.96 -2.08
N GLN A 7 7.42 -2.04 -1.68
CA GLN A 7 8.51 -1.49 -2.49
C GLN A 7 8.59 -2.17 -3.86
N THR A 8 8.48 -3.51 -3.90
CA THR A 8 8.45 -4.26 -5.16
C THR A 8 7.28 -3.84 -6.06
N PHE A 9 6.11 -3.56 -5.48
CA PHE A 9 4.97 -3.03 -6.24
C PHE A 9 5.26 -1.64 -6.82
N ILE A 10 5.86 -0.74 -6.04
CA ILE A 10 6.25 0.61 -6.48
C ILE A 10 7.30 0.54 -7.60
N ASP A 11 8.28 -0.34 -7.46
CA ASP A 11 9.33 -0.55 -8.47
C ASP A 11 8.72 -1.07 -9.78
N ALA A 12 7.77 -2.02 -9.70
CA ALA A 12 7.06 -2.55 -10.85
C ALA A 12 6.24 -1.46 -11.57
N GLN A 13 5.49 -0.63 -10.82
CA GLN A 13 4.73 0.49 -11.38
C GLN A 13 5.65 1.52 -12.04
N THR A 14 6.80 1.79 -11.43
CA THR A 14 7.82 2.71 -11.98
C THR A 14 8.41 2.16 -13.28
N ALA A 15 8.73 0.88 -13.32
CA ALA A 15 9.23 0.22 -14.54
C ALA A 15 8.18 0.23 -15.65
N ALA A 16 6.94 -0.13 -15.34
CA ALA A 16 5.83 -0.08 -16.28
C ALA A 16 5.65 1.32 -16.86
N TRP A 17 5.59 2.34 -16.00
CA TRP A 17 5.45 3.74 -16.42
C TRP A 17 6.59 4.15 -17.38
N ARG A 18 7.84 3.80 -17.06
CA ARG A 18 9.00 4.10 -17.92
C ARG A 18 8.85 3.47 -19.31
N HIS A 19 8.42 2.20 -19.38
CA HIS A 19 8.22 1.51 -20.64
C HIS A 19 7.07 2.11 -21.45
N TYR A 20 5.91 2.34 -20.83
CA TYR A 20 4.77 2.99 -21.50
C TYR A 20 5.14 4.39 -22.02
N SER A 21 5.84 5.20 -21.23
CA SER A 21 6.31 6.52 -21.64
C SER A 21 7.27 6.47 -22.83
N ALA A 22 8.19 5.50 -22.85
CA ALA A 22 9.12 5.34 -23.98
C ALA A 22 8.40 4.96 -25.28
N VAL A 23 7.38 4.09 -25.19
CA VAL A 23 6.58 3.71 -26.36
C VAL A 23 5.71 4.88 -26.82
N ALA A 24 5.04 5.59 -25.91
CA ALA A 24 4.25 6.78 -26.25
C ALA A 24 5.11 7.89 -26.90
N ALA A 25 6.33 8.12 -26.41
CA ALA A 25 7.26 9.05 -27.04
C ALA A 25 7.71 8.59 -28.44
N THR A 26 7.77 7.28 -28.68
CA THR A 26 8.08 6.72 -30.00
C THR A 26 6.90 6.86 -30.95
N GLU A 27 5.69 6.56 -30.48
CA GLU A 27 4.44 6.80 -31.22
C GLU A 27 4.35 8.27 -31.67
N LYS A 28 4.55 9.21 -30.74
CA LYS A 28 4.53 10.65 -31.03
C LYS A 28 5.55 11.06 -32.10
N ARG A 29 6.75 10.46 -32.10
CA ARG A 29 7.77 10.73 -33.13
C ARG A 29 7.39 10.19 -34.50
N LEU A 30 6.66 9.08 -34.56
CA LEU A 30 6.27 8.42 -35.81
C LEU A 30 5.02 9.05 -36.43
N PHE A 31 4.05 9.45 -35.61
CA PHE A 31 2.71 9.84 -36.07
C PHE A 31 2.33 11.29 -35.70
N GLY A 32 3.16 12.00 -34.96
CA GLY A 32 2.83 13.33 -34.43
C GLY A 32 1.95 13.27 -33.19
N GLU A 33 1.40 14.41 -32.76
CA GLU A 33 0.42 14.47 -31.68
C GLU A 33 -0.96 14.06 -32.19
N THR A 34 -1.57 13.06 -31.54
CA THR A 34 -2.92 12.58 -31.85
C THR A 34 -3.87 12.78 -30.65
N PRO A 35 -5.17 13.03 -30.89
CA PRO A 35 -6.15 13.15 -29.80
C PRO A 35 -6.43 11.82 -29.08
N ASP A 36 -6.20 10.69 -29.74
CA ASP A 36 -6.37 9.34 -29.20
C ASP A 36 -5.11 8.53 -29.48
N PRO A 37 -4.13 8.53 -28.57
CA PRO A 37 -2.91 7.75 -28.71
C PRO A 37 -3.20 6.25 -28.51
N ALA A 38 -2.54 5.41 -29.30
CA ALA A 38 -2.57 3.97 -29.16
C ALA A 38 -1.99 3.53 -27.82
N VAL A 39 -1.00 4.25 -27.29
CA VAL A 39 -0.38 3.96 -26.00
C VAL A 39 -0.73 5.03 -24.97
N ARG A 40 -1.40 4.60 -23.90
CA ARG A 40 -1.79 5.45 -22.78
C ARG A 40 -0.80 5.31 -21.63
N VAL A 41 -0.20 6.42 -21.24
CA VAL A 41 0.64 6.53 -20.05
C VAL A 41 -0.23 6.94 -18.87
N ALA A 42 -0.09 6.25 -17.73
CA ALA A 42 -0.84 6.60 -16.53
C ALA A 42 -0.50 8.03 -16.08
N SER A 43 -1.53 8.82 -15.75
CA SER A 43 -1.36 10.14 -15.15
C SER A 43 -0.89 10.02 -13.70
N THR A 44 -0.31 11.09 -13.16
CA THR A 44 0.09 11.16 -11.76
C THR A 44 -1.09 10.85 -10.83
N ASP A 45 -2.28 11.36 -11.12
CA ASP A 45 -3.48 11.11 -10.30
C ASP A 45 -3.91 9.64 -10.33
N GLN A 46 -3.78 8.97 -11.49
CA GLN A 46 -4.05 7.53 -11.60
C GLN A 46 -3.04 6.72 -10.77
N VAL A 47 -1.76 7.09 -10.81
CA VAL A 47 -0.71 6.44 -10.01
C VAL A 47 -0.95 6.64 -8.52
N ILE A 48 -1.22 7.88 -8.08
CA ILE A 48 -1.52 8.20 -6.68
C ILE A 48 -2.80 7.46 -6.22
N GLY A 49 -3.83 7.41 -7.07
CA GLY A 49 -5.06 6.68 -6.80
C GLY A 49 -4.82 5.19 -6.56
N GLU A 50 -3.99 4.55 -7.40
CA GLU A 50 -3.67 3.14 -7.24
C GLU A 50 -2.77 2.87 -6.01
N LEU A 51 -1.83 3.77 -5.70
CA LEU A 51 -1.04 3.67 -4.47
C LEU A 51 -1.92 3.77 -3.23
N ARG A 52 -2.83 4.75 -3.18
CA ARG A 52 -3.79 4.89 -2.07
C ARG A 52 -4.61 3.62 -1.87
N ARG A 53 -5.20 3.11 -2.95
CA ARG A 53 -5.99 1.87 -2.93
C ARG A 53 -5.16 0.69 -2.43
N THR A 54 -3.94 0.55 -2.93
CA THR A 54 -3.01 -0.51 -2.55
C THR A 54 -2.64 -0.42 -1.07
N TYR A 55 -2.26 0.75 -0.57
CA TYR A 55 -1.91 0.96 0.83
C TYR A 55 -3.08 0.63 1.77
N GLN A 56 -4.28 1.13 1.46
CA GLN A 56 -5.48 0.88 2.27
C GLN A 56 -5.87 -0.61 2.29
N THR A 57 -5.77 -1.27 1.13
CA THR A 57 -6.08 -2.70 0.99
C THR A 57 -5.07 -3.56 1.73
N LEU A 58 -3.77 -3.25 1.58
CA LEU A 58 -2.70 -4.00 2.23
C LEU A 58 -2.78 -3.87 3.75
N ALA A 59 -3.00 -2.65 4.27
CA ALA A 59 -3.20 -2.43 5.70
C ALA A 59 -4.37 -3.26 6.26
N THR A 60 -5.47 -3.35 5.50
CA THR A 60 -6.64 -4.17 5.88
C THR A 60 -6.28 -5.66 5.93
N ARG A 61 -5.54 -6.17 4.94
CA ARG A 61 -5.07 -7.57 4.91
C ARG A 61 -4.09 -7.88 6.05
N ILE A 62 -3.22 -6.94 6.39
CA ILE A 62 -2.28 -7.09 7.53
C ILE A 62 -3.04 -7.17 8.85
N ILE A 63 -4.06 -6.33 9.05
CA ILE A 63 -4.94 -6.42 10.23
C ILE A 63 -5.59 -7.80 10.31
N TRP A 64 -6.16 -8.29 9.20
CA TRP A 64 -6.79 -9.62 9.20
C TRP A 64 -5.79 -10.74 9.48
N LYS A 65 -4.62 -10.71 8.83
CA LYS A 65 -3.55 -11.67 9.10
C LYS A 65 -3.14 -11.67 10.57
N ALA A 66 -2.92 -10.51 11.17
CA ALA A 66 -2.53 -10.41 12.57
C ALA A 66 -3.63 -10.91 13.53
N ARG A 67 -4.90 -10.64 13.20
CA ARG A 67 -6.04 -11.18 13.98
C ARG A 67 -6.09 -12.70 13.91
N ASP A 68 -5.95 -13.28 12.72
CA ASP A 68 -6.02 -14.74 12.56
C ASP A 68 -4.81 -15.44 13.20
N GLU A 69 -3.66 -14.76 13.28
CA GLU A 69 -2.41 -15.32 13.81
C GLU A 69 -2.26 -15.17 15.33
N PHE A 70 -2.72 -14.06 15.92
CA PHE A 70 -2.46 -13.73 17.33
C PHE A 70 -3.71 -13.70 18.22
N ALA A 71 -4.92 -13.82 17.68
CA ALA A 71 -6.11 -13.88 18.54
C ALA A 71 -6.19 -15.23 19.26
N ALA A 72 -5.80 -15.25 20.54
CA ALA A 72 -5.96 -16.42 21.42
C ALA A 72 -7.45 -16.63 21.78
N GLY A 73 -8.11 -17.56 21.10
CA GLY A 73 -9.46 -18.03 21.45
C GLY A 73 -10.50 -17.87 20.33
N SER A 74 -11.65 -18.54 20.51
CA SER A 74 -12.73 -18.65 19.51
C SER A 74 -13.49 -17.35 19.22
N VAL A 75 -13.20 -16.25 19.94
CA VAL A 75 -13.81 -14.94 19.71
C VAL A 75 -12.81 -14.02 19.03
N ARG A 76 -13.07 -13.68 17.77
CA ARG A 76 -12.27 -12.72 17.01
C ARG A 76 -12.34 -11.32 17.66
N PRO A 77 -11.23 -10.75 18.16
CA PRO A 77 -11.25 -9.44 18.80
C PRO A 77 -11.69 -8.36 17.81
N VAL A 78 -12.51 -7.42 18.29
CA VAL A 78 -12.92 -6.23 17.53
C VAL A 78 -11.71 -5.31 17.42
N VAL A 79 -11.40 -4.84 16.21
CA VAL A 79 -10.25 -3.97 15.96
C VAL A 79 -10.74 -2.56 15.70
N ASP A 80 -10.39 -1.63 16.59
CA ASP A 80 -10.45 -0.21 16.30
C ASP A 80 -9.28 0.16 15.38
N ARG A 81 -9.58 0.24 14.08
CA ARG A 81 -8.59 0.58 13.05
C ARG A 81 -7.96 1.95 13.28
N ALA A 82 -8.74 2.94 13.75
CA ALA A 82 -8.24 4.29 13.93
C ALA A 82 -7.22 4.32 15.08
N ALA A 83 -7.53 3.66 16.20
CA ALA A 83 -6.61 3.55 17.33
C ALA A 83 -5.32 2.82 16.95
N ILE A 84 -5.41 1.70 16.23
CA ILE A 84 -4.22 0.97 15.75
C ILE A 84 -3.37 1.83 14.80
N PHE A 85 -4.01 2.54 13.88
CA PHE A 85 -3.29 3.40 12.93
C PHE A 85 -2.56 4.53 13.66
N GLN A 86 -3.20 5.15 14.66
CA GLN A 86 -2.54 6.15 15.50
C GLN A 86 -1.33 5.57 16.26
N LEU A 87 -1.49 4.41 16.90
CA LEU A 87 -0.40 3.73 17.62
C LEU A 87 0.78 3.37 16.70
N ALA A 88 0.48 2.93 15.48
CA ALA A 88 1.48 2.60 14.48
C ALA A 88 2.10 3.83 13.79
N GLY A 89 1.52 5.03 13.97
CA GLY A 89 1.87 6.20 13.15
C GLY A 89 1.55 5.99 11.66
N PHE A 90 0.55 5.15 11.37
CA PHE A 90 0.19 4.73 10.03
C PHE A 90 -0.83 5.69 9.41
N ASP A 91 -0.36 6.56 8.51
CA ASP A 91 -1.19 7.54 7.82
C ASP A 91 -0.93 7.49 6.31
N VAL A 92 -1.93 7.01 5.57
CA VAL A 92 -1.86 6.85 4.12
C VAL A 92 -1.81 8.20 3.41
N GLU A 93 -2.67 9.15 3.78
CA GLU A 93 -2.77 10.41 3.04
C GLU A 93 -1.56 11.29 3.31
N ARG A 94 -1.06 11.31 4.55
CA ARG A 94 0.20 11.99 4.87
C ARG A 94 1.37 11.39 4.10
N SER A 95 1.48 10.06 4.07
CA SER A 95 2.59 9.40 3.35
C SER A 95 2.55 9.71 1.86
N LEU A 96 1.36 9.67 1.24
CA LEU A 96 1.18 10.05 -0.16
C LEU A 96 1.57 11.52 -0.42
N ALA A 97 1.19 12.44 0.48
CA ALA A 97 1.54 13.85 0.35
C ALA A 97 3.05 14.12 0.45
N LEU A 98 3.77 13.29 1.21
CA LEU A 98 5.22 13.37 1.37
C LEU A 98 6.01 12.57 0.32
N GLY A 99 5.33 11.76 -0.50
CA GLY A 99 5.99 10.82 -1.41
C GLY A 99 6.67 9.65 -0.68
N GLU A 100 6.19 9.32 0.52
CA GLU A 100 6.71 8.26 1.38
C GLU A 100 5.82 7.01 1.36
N VAL A 101 6.38 5.90 1.82
CA VAL A 101 5.66 4.64 2.02
C VAL A 101 5.29 4.52 3.50
N PRO A 102 4.01 4.32 3.87
CA PRO A 102 3.63 4.00 5.24
C PRO A 102 4.40 2.77 5.76
N ASP A 103 4.78 2.76 7.03
CA ASP A 103 5.49 1.62 7.60
C ASP A 103 4.54 0.46 7.95
N PHE A 104 4.41 -0.48 7.01
CA PHE A 104 3.55 -1.66 7.15
C PHE A 104 4.12 -2.72 8.10
N ASP A 105 5.44 -2.82 8.19
CA ASP A 105 6.09 -3.72 9.14
C ASP A 105 5.86 -3.22 10.58
N ARG A 106 5.93 -1.91 10.81
CA ARG A 106 5.55 -1.31 12.11
C ARG A 106 4.07 -1.50 12.44
N LEU A 107 3.17 -1.34 11.46
CA LEU A 107 1.75 -1.63 11.65
C LEU A 107 1.54 -3.07 12.16
N TYR A 108 2.20 -4.05 11.53
CA TYR A 108 2.10 -5.44 11.95
C TYR A 108 2.70 -5.69 13.34
N ALA A 109 3.84 -5.07 13.68
CA ALA A 109 4.45 -5.17 15.01
C ALA A 109 3.53 -4.63 16.12
N VAL A 110 2.85 -3.50 15.88
CA VAL A 110 1.86 -2.95 16.81
C VAL A 110 0.68 -3.89 16.98
N LEU A 111 0.18 -4.49 15.90
CA LEU A 111 -0.90 -5.48 15.96
C LEU A 111 -0.47 -6.74 16.74
N GLN A 112 0.76 -7.23 16.52
CA GLN A 112 1.31 -8.35 17.27
C GLN A 112 1.38 -8.04 18.77
N ALA A 113 1.89 -6.87 19.16
CA ALA A 113 1.92 -6.48 20.57
C ALA A 113 0.50 -6.33 21.15
N HIS A 114 -0.42 -5.75 20.38
CA HIS A 114 -1.80 -5.53 20.80
C HIS A 114 -2.57 -6.84 21.05
N PHE A 115 -2.35 -7.88 20.23
CA PHE A 115 -3.01 -9.17 20.39
C PHE A 115 -2.23 -10.16 21.26
N GLY A 116 -0.89 -10.14 21.19
CA GLY A 116 -0.01 -11.06 21.93
C GLY A 116 0.14 -10.73 23.42
N ALA A 117 -0.08 -9.48 23.85
CA ALA A 117 -0.08 -9.10 25.26
C ALA A 117 -1.23 -9.76 26.08
N GLY A 118 -2.15 -10.48 25.43
CA GLY A 118 -3.20 -11.26 26.10
C GLY A 118 -2.73 -12.58 26.72
N GLU A 119 -1.50 -13.06 26.45
CA GLU A 119 -0.97 -14.32 27.01
C GLU A 119 -0.25 -14.15 28.36
N ASP A 120 0.29 -12.98 28.69
CA ASP A 120 1.13 -12.78 29.89
C ASP A 120 0.34 -12.57 31.22
N LEU A 121 -0.97 -12.85 31.24
CA LEU A 121 -1.83 -12.71 32.44
C LEU A 121 -2.54 -14.02 32.84
N ARG A 122 -1.94 -15.19 32.58
CA ARG A 122 -2.46 -16.48 33.05
C ARG A 122 -1.45 -17.26 33.88
#